data_AF-A0A3N5FXV7-F1
#
_entry.id   AF-A0A3N5FXV7-F1
#
_cell.length_a   1.000
_cell.length_b   1.000
_cell.length_c   1.000
_cell.angle_alpha   90.00
_cell.angle_beta   90.00
_cell.angle_gamma   90.00
#
_symmetry.space_group_name_H-M   'P 1'
#
loop_
_entity.id
_entity.type
_entity.pdbx_description
1 polymer ?
#
loop_
_entity_poly.entity_id
_entity_poly.type
_entity_poly.pdbx_seq_one_letter_code
_entity_poly.pdbx_strand_id
1 'polypeptide(L)'
;MEVQIAVAKINKYAVSESGDTLEVVERPGGGLSVVLADGQSSGRGAKAISMMVVRKVIGLLAEGVRDGAAARAASDYLFSERNGKVSSTLNILSVDLQTRTVVLARNNESPMYVARHDLIERIDEPSQSI
;
A
#
# COMPACT_ATOMS: atom_id res chain seq x y z
N MET A 1 -7.80 -20.63 -6.87
CA MET A 1 -7.37 -19.96 -5.63
C MET A 1 -8.46 -18.98 -5.30
N GLU A 2 -9.10 -19.15 -4.15
CA GLU A 2 -10.06 -18.19 -3.63
C GLU A 2 -9.30 -17.18 -2.76
N VAL A 3 -9.64 -15.90 -2.86
CA VAL A 3 -9.00 -14.83 -2.10
C VAL A 3 -10.09 -14.06 -1.37
N GLN A 4 -9.99 -14.02 -0.05
CA GLN A 4 -10.89 -13.25 0.82
C GLN A 4 -10.10 -12.10 1.43
N ILE A 5 -10.60 -10.88 1.24
CA ILE A 5 -9.95 -9.66 1.73
C ILE A 5 -10.91 -9.02 2.74
N ALA A 6 -10.40 -8.78 3.94
CA ALA A 6 -11.13 -8.09 5.00
C ALA A 6 -10.28 -6.92 5.50
N VAL A 7 -10.95 -5.80 5.79
CA VAL A 7 -10.29 -4.57 6.25
C VAL A 7 -11.09 -4.00 7.39
N ALA A 8 -10.39 -3.69 8.49
CA ALA A 8 -10.93 -2.95 9.61
C ALA A 8 -10.02 -1.75 9.87
N LYS A 9 -10.60 -0.55 9.96
CA LYS A 9 -9.87 0.68 10.25
C LYS A 9 -10.67 1.61 11.14
N ILE A 10 -9.97 2.44 11.91
CA ILE A 10 -10.56 3.43 12.81
C ILE A 10 -9.83 4.77 12.68
N ASN A 11 -10.52 5.86 13.01
CA ASN A 11 -9.91 7.19 13.02
C ASN A 11 -9.19 7.46 14.35
N LYS A 12 -8.20 8.36 14.31
CA LYS A 12 -7.60 8.93 15.51
C LYS A 12 -8.67 9.69 16.32
N TYR A 13 -8.61 9.58 17.64
CA TYR A 13 -9.51 10.32 18.54
C TYR A 13 -9.52 11.82 18.22
N ALA A 14 -10.70 12.43 18.24
CA ALA A 14 -10.95 13.83 17.89
C ALA A 14 -10.55 14.26 16.45
N VAL A 15 -10.41 13.30 15.53
CA VAL A 15 -10.15 13.55 14.11
C VAL A 15 -11.24 12.92 13.25
N SER A 16 -11.83 13.69 12.34
CA SER A 16 -12.94 13.23 11.50
C SER A 16 -12.53 12.26 10.38
N GLU A 17 -11.26 12.28 9.98
CA GLU A 17 -10.72 11.46 8.90
C GLU A 17 -9.40 10.79 9.29
N SER A 18 -9.28 9.49 9.00
CA SER A 18 -8.03 8.75 9.13
C SER A 18 -7.06 9.11 8.00
N GLY A 19 -5.78 9.24 8.35
CA GLY A 19 -4.68 9.43 7.40
C GLY A 19 -4.42 8.20 6.53
N ASP A 20 -5.00 7.06 6.90
CA ASP A 20 -4.85 5.80 6.18
C ASP A 20 -5.81 5.74 4.99
N THR A 21 -5.32 5.28 3.85
CA THR A 21 -6.13 4.97 2.68
C THR A 21 -5.82 3.55 2.25
N LEU A 22 -6.87 2.74 2.13
CA LEU A 22 -6.79 1.39 1.59
C LEU A 22 -7.75 1.29 0.41
N GLU A 23 -7.24 0.81 -0.71
CA GLU A 23 -8.04 0.53 -1.89
C GLU A 23 -7.61 -0.81 -2.52
N VAL A 24 -8.52 -1.43 -3.27
CA VAL A 24 -8.32 -2.74 -3.92
C VAL A 24 -8.53 -2.57 -5.41
N VAL A 25 -7.66 -3.18 -6.21
CA VAL A 25 -7.71 -3.13 -7.68
C VAL A 25 -7.49 -4.51 -8.29
N GLU A 26 -8.25 -4.82 -9.33
CA GLU A 26 -8.04 -6.02 -10.13
C GLU A 26 -6.87 -5.81 -11.10
N ARG A 27 -6.04 -6.85 -11.27
CA ARG A 27 -4.90 -6.79 -12.19
C ARG A 27 -5.33 -7.25 -13.59
N PRO A 28 -4.82 -6.64 -14.68
CA PRO A 28 -5.13 -7.07 -16.05
C PRO A 28 -4.77 -8.55 -16.34
N GLY A 29 -3.70 -9.05 -15.71
CA GLY A 29 -3.30 -10.45 -15.81
C GLY A 29 -4.17 -11.43 -15.00
N GLY A 30 -5.12 -10.92 -14.22
CA GLY A 30 -5.89 -11.71 -13.26
C GLY A 30 -5.25 -11.68 -11.88
N GLY A 31 -6.12 -11.70 -10.86
CA GLY A 31 -5.75 -11.49 -9.48
C GLY A 31 -6.05 -10.09 -8.97
N LEU A 32 -5.64 -9.81 -7.74
CA LEU A 32 -6.05 -8.64 -6.98
C LEU A 32 -4.84 -8.02 -6.31
N SER A 33 -4.84 -6.69 -6.22
CA SER A 33 -3.85 -5.95 -5.44
C SER A 33 -4.56 -5.08 -4.41
N VAL A 34 -4.09 -5.15 -3.17
CA VAL A 34 -4.53 -4.29 -2.07
C VAL A 34 -3.42 -3.29 -1.82
N VAL A 35 -3.77 -2.01 -1.83
CA VAL A 35 -2.82 -0.91 -1.64
C VAL A 35 -3.23 -0.16 -0.38
N LEU A 36 -2.33 -0.09 0.59
CA LEU A 36 -2.50 0.65 1.84
C LEU A 36 -1.42 1.74 1.91
N ALA A 37 -1.82 2.98 2.18
CA ALA A 37 -0.90 4.06 2.49
C ALA A 37 -1.34 4.81 3.75
N ASP A 38 -0.38 5.17 4.59
CA ASP A 38 -0.59 6.10 5.70
C ASP A 38 0.23 7.36 5.44
N GLY A 39 -0.48 8.49 5.31
CA GLY A 39 0.09 9.78 4.99
C GLY A 39 0.57 10.51 6.24
N GLN A 40 1.67 11.25 6.13
CA GLN A 40 2.20 12.03 7.26
C GLN A 40 1.14 12.97 7.88
N SER A 41 1.15 13.07 9.21
CA SER A 41 0.26 13.89 10.06
C SER A 41 -1.10 13.21 10.36
N SER A 42 -2.18 13.97 10.50
CA SER A 42 -3.52 13.44 10.77
C SER A 42 -4.62 14.31 10.13
N GLY A 43 -5.81 13.74 10.00
CA GLY A 43 -6.97 14.43 9.43
C GLY A 43 -6.85 14.61 7.92
N ARG A 44 -7.51 15.66 7.41
CA ARG A 44 -7.63 15.93 5.96
C ARG A 44 -6.30 16.02 5.24
N GLY A 45 -5.26 16.57 5.88
CA GLY A 45 -3.93 16.70 5.27
C GLY A 45 -3.29 15.34 5.00
N ALA A 46 -3.27 14.48 6.03
CA ALA A 46 -2.78 13.11 5.91
C ALA A 46 -3.60 12.30 4.90
N LYS A 47 -4.94 12.44 4.95
CA LYS A 47 -5.85 11.78 4.02
C LYS A 47 -5.58 12.17 2.56
N ALA A 48 -5.34 13.46 2.29
CA ALA A 48 -5.00 13.93 0.95
C ALA A 48 -3.66 13.35 0.46
N ILE A 49 -2.66 13.21 1.33
CA ILE A 49 -1.37 12.59 1.00
C ILE A 49 -1.54 11.11 0.68
N SER A 50 -2.18 10.33 1.57
CA SER A 50 -2.35 8.89 1.32
C SER A 50 -3.23 8.60 0.11
N MET A 51 -4.29 9.39 -0.12
CA MET A 51 -5.12 9.26 -1.32
C MET A 51 -4.33 9.55 -2.61
N MET A 52 -3.47 10.57 -2.62
CA MET A 52 -2.62 10.89 -3.76
C MET A 52 -1.71 9.70 -4.12
N VAL A 53 -1.06 9.12 -3.12
CA VAL A 53 -0.17 7.95 -3.30
C VAL A 53 -0.94 6.73 -3.78
N VAL A 54 -2.05 6.38 -3.11
CA VAL A 54 -2.86 5.19 -3.45
C VAL A 54 -3.41 5.29 -4.87
N ARG A 55 -3.97 6.44 -5.25
CA ARG A 55 -4.51 6.63 -6.61
C ARG A 55 -3.44 6.49 -7.68
N LYS A 56 -2.23 6.98 -7.41
CA LYS A 56 -1.11 6.85 -8.36
C LYS A 56 -0.72 5.38 -8.54
N VAL A 57 -0.63 4.63 -7.45
CA VAL A 57 -0.29 3.18 -7.49
C VAL A 57 -1.38 2.40 -8.21
N ILE A 58 -2.65 2.60 -7.85
CA ILE A 58 -3.78 1.86 -8.43
C ILE A 58 -3.91 2.08 -9.92
N GLY A 59 -3.75 3.32 -10.40
CA GLY A 59 -3.76 3.60 -11.84
C GLY A 59 -2.72 2.77 -12.59
N LEU A 60 -1.49 2.71 -12.06
CA LEU A 60 -0.40 1.94 -12.66
C LEU A 60 -0.64 0.43 -12.58
N LEU A 61 -1.15 -0.09 -11.45
CA LEU A 61 -1.46 -1.51 -11.31
C LEU A 61 -2.61 -1.94 -12.25
N ALA A 62 -3.61 -1.08 -12.44
CA ALA A 62 -4.70 -1.29 -13.40
C ALA A 62 -4.21 -1.28 -14.86
N GLU A 63 -3.10 -0.59 -15.15
CA GLU A 63 -2.42 -0.64 -16.46
C GLU A 63 -1.49 -1.85 -16.61
N GLY A 64 -1.33 -2.67 -15.55
CA GLY A 64 -0.48 -3.87 -15.56
C GLY A 64 0.99 -3.61 -15.21
N VAL A 65 1.32 -2.43 -14.66
CA VAL A 65 2.66 -2.12 -14.17
C VAL A 65 2.99 -2.99 -12.96
N ARG A 66 4.27 -3.40 -12.84
CA ARG A 66 4.75 -4.20 -11.70
C ARG A 66 4.78 -3.36 -10.42
N ASP A 67 4.55 -4.03 -9.29
CA ASP A 67 4.36 -3.40 -7.97
C ASP A 67 5.50 -2.47 -7.57
N GLY A 68 6.74 -2.92 -7.76
CA GLY A 68 7.92 -2.10 -7.45
C GLY A 68 8.03 -0.83 -8.30
N ALA A 69 7.68 -0.90 -9.59
CA ALA A 69 7.67 0.27 -10.47
C ALA A 69 6.52 1.22 -10.11
N ALA A 70 5.35 0.68 -9.76
CA ALA A 70 4.23 1.48 -9.28
C ALA A 70 4.55 2.20 -7.96
N ALA A 71 5.19 1.49 -7.02
CA ALA A 71 5.65 2.05 -5.75
C ALA A 71 6.70 3.16 -5.98
N ARG A 72 7.68 2.94 -6.87
CA ARG A 72 8.68 3.96 -7.21
C ARG A 72 8.04 5.19 -7.84
N ALA A 73 7.15 5.00 -8.81
CA ALA A 73 6.45 6.11 -9.45
C ALA A 73 5.59 6.92 -8.47
N ALA A 74 4.97 6.26 -7.48
CA ALA A 74 4.23 6.96 -6.43
C ALA A 74 5.15 7.73 -5.47
N SER A 75 6.32 7.18 -5.15
CA SER A 75 7.36 7.88 -4.38
C SER A 75 7.85 9.14 -5.10
N ASP A 76 8.21 9.03 -6.38
CA ASP A 76 8.70 10.15 -7.18
C ASP A 76 7.60 11.22 -7.36
N TYR A 77 6.35 10.79 -7.53
CA TYR A 77 5.21 11.69 -7.62
C TYR A 77 4.98 12.46 -6.31
N LEU A 78 5.01 11.77 -5.16
CA LEU A 78 4.89 12.43 -3.86
C LEU A 78 6.03 13.42 -3.63
N PHE A 79 7.27 13.03 -3.97
CA PHE A 79 8.44 13.88 -3.84
C PHE A 79 8.30 15.16 -4.68
N SER A 80 7.87 15.04 -5.93
CA SER A 80 7.66 16.18 -6.83
C SER A 80 6.55 17.11 -6.33
N GLU A 81 5.36 16.56 -6.02
CA GLU A 81 4.20 17.36 -5.62
C GLU A 81 4.39 18.08 -4.28
N ARG A 82 5.19 17.49 -3.38
CA ARG A 82 5.39 17.99 -2.02
C ARG A 82 6.80 18.54 -1.79
N ASN A 83 7.61 18.64 -2.84
CA ASN A 83 9.01 19.10 -2.80
C ASN A 83 9.84 18.37 -1.73
N GLY A 84 9.63 17.07 -1.56
CA GLY A 84 10.30 16.25 -0.55
C GLY A 84 10.01 16.62 0.91
N LYS A 85 9.00 17.46 1.18
CA LYS A 85 8.69 17.95 2.54
C LYS A 85 7.81 17.03 3.36
N VAL A 86 7.20 16.02 2.74
CA VAL A 86 6.32 15.07 3.42
C VAL A 86 6.61 13.64 2.98
N SER A 87 6.30 12.70 3.84
CA SER A 87 6.40 11.27 3.58
C SER A 87 5.03 10.58 3.63
N SER A 88 4.99 9.36 3.10
CA SER A 88 3.87 8.44 3.22
C SER A 88 4.43 7.03 3.29
N THR A 89 3.85 6.21 4.15
CA THR A 89 4.05 4.77 4.06
C THR A 89 3.18 4.17 2.97
N LEU A 90 3.57 3.01 2.46
CA LEU A 90 2.96 2.28 1.37
C LEU A 90 3.21 0.79 1.58
N ASN A 91 2.13 0.02 1.55
CA ASN A 91 2.13 -1.44 1.44
C ASN A 91 1.30 -1.83 0.21
N ILE A 92 1.82 -2.76 -0.57
CA ILE A 92 1.11 -3.39 -1.69
C ILE A 92 1.11 -4.90 -1.43
N LEU A 93 -0.06 -5.48 -1.31
CA LEU A 93 -0.29 -6.92 -1.29
C LEU A 93 -0.89 -7.30 -2.63
N SER A 94 -0.13 -8.02 -3.45
CA SER A 94 -0.60 -8.50 -4.75
C SER A 94 -0.75 -10.01 -4.73
N VAL A 95 -1.91 -10.48 -5.18
CA VAL A 95 -2.17 -11.90 -5.42
C VAL A 95 -2.27 -12.10 -6.92
N ASP A 96 -1.29 -12.77 -7.50
CA ASP A 96 -1.26 -13.11 -8.92
C ASP A 96 -1.78 -14.53 -9.12
N LEU A 97 -2.93 -14.66 -9.80
CA LEU A 97 -3.57 -15.94 -10.05
C LEU A 97 -2.90 -16.75 -11.18
N GLN A 98 -2.16 -16.11 -12.07
CA GLN A 98 -1.43 -16.79 -13.15
C GLN A 98 -0.22 -17.52 -12.59
N THR A 99 0.60 -16.80 -11.83
CA THR A 99 1.82 -17.36 -11.23
C THR A 99 1.55 -18.07 -9.91
N ARG A 100 0.35 -17.89 -9.32
CA ARG A 100 -0.04 -18.40 -8.00
C ARG A 100 0.89 -17.90 -6.90
N THR A 101 1.29 -16.63 -7.02
CA THR A 101 2.20 -15.99 -6.07
C THR A 101 1.48 -14.90 -5.29
N VAL A 102 1.98 -14.66 -4.07
CA VAL A 102 1.61 -13.50 -3.27
C VAL A 102 2.86 -12.65 -3.14
N VAL A 103 2.78 -11.39 -3.56
CA VAL A 103 3.87 -10.42 -3.48
C VAL A 103 3.52 -9.40 -2.42
N LEU A 104 4.45 -9.19 -1.50
CA LEU A 104 4.36 -8.19 -0.44
C LEU A 104 5.43 -7.13 -0.70
N ALA A 105 5.01 -5.94 -1.11
CA ALA A 105 5.89 -4.78 -1.24
C ALA A 105 5.61 -3.78 -0.10
N ARG A 106 6.67 -3.25 0.51
CA ARG A 106 6.59 -2.33 1.64
C ARG A 106 7.67 -1.26 1.57
N ASN A 107 7.33 -0.05 2.01
CA ASN A 107 8.30 1.02 2.26
C ASN A 107 8.36 1.46 3.74
N ASN A 108 7.68 0.75 4.63
CA ASN A 108 7.50 1.18 6.02
C ASN A 108 8.18 0.28 7.05
N GLU A 109 8.35 0.83 8.25
CA GLU A 109 8.99 0.17 9.39
C GLU A 109 8.07 -0.84 10.08
N SER A 110 6.76 -0.70 9.89
CA SER A 110 5.75 -1.60 10.46
C SER A 110 5.95 -3.04 9.95
N PRO A 111 6.04 -4.04 10.84
CA PRO A 111 6.19 -5.43 10.44
C PRO A 111 4.92 -5.95 9.76
N MET A 112 5.09 -6.86 8.82
CA MET A 112 4.00 -7.68 8.26
C MET A 112 4.08 -9.08 8.86
N TYR A 113 2.93 -9.72 9.02
CA TYR A 113 2.85 -11.09 9.53
C TYR A 113 2.23 -11.99 8.47
N VAL A 114 2.88 -13.12 8.19
CA VAL A 114 2.38 -14.15 7.30
C VAL A 114 2.10 -15.40 8.10
N ALA A 115 0.83 -15.78 8.19
CA ALA A 115 0.41 -16.99 8.87
C ALA A 115 0.22 -18.12 7.85
N ARG A 116 0.84 -19.28 8.11
CA ARG A 116 0.67 -20.53 7.35
C ARG A 116 0.36 -21.65 8.33
N HIS A 117 -0.92 -21.99 8.47
CA HIS A 117 -1.42 -22.86 9.54
C HIS A 117 -1.03 -22.30 10.92
N ASP A 118 -0.30 -23.06 11.73
CA ASP A 118 0.15 -22.67 13.07
C ASP A 118 1.46 -21.85 13.07
N LEU A 119 2.09 -21.68 11.90
CA LEU A 119 3.32 -20.92 11.76
C LEU A 119 3.02 -19.46 11.45
N ILE A 120 3.43 -18.56 12.34
CA ILE A 120 3.40 -17.11 12.10
C ILE A 120 4.82 -16.64 11.85
N GLU A 121 5.07 -16.15 10.64
CA GLU A 121 6.32 -15.53 10.25
C GLU A 121 6.19 -14.01 10.33
N ARG A 122 7.16 -13.36 10.98
CA ARG A 122 7.27 -11.91 11.02
C ARG A 122 8.25 -11.45 9.96
N ILE A 123 7.78 -10.59 9.06
CA ILE A 123 8.58 -9.93 8.04
C ILE A 123 8.83 -8.51 8.54
N ASP A 124 10.04 -8.21 8.97
CA ASP A 124 10.44 -6.91 9.52
C ASP A 124 11.78 -6.41 8.99
N GLU A 125 12.22 -6.96 7.86
CA GLU A 125 13.40 -6.47 7.14
C GLU A 125 13.29 -4.95 6.91
N PRO A 126 14.35 -4.18 7.20
CA PRO A 126 14.36 -2.75 6.99
C PRO A 126 14.08 -2.42 5.52
N SER A 127 13.08 -1.58 5.28
CA SER A 127 12.89 -1.03 3.95
C SER A 127 13.83 0.16 3.77
N GLN A 128 14.76 0.07 2.83
CA GLN A 128 15.61 1.19 2.48
C GLN A 128 14.82 2.18 1.61
N SER A 129 14.82 3.45 2.00
CA SER A 129 14.33 4.52 1.13
C SER A 129 15.19 4.56 -0.13
N ILE A 130 14.54 4.52 -1.29
CA ILE A 130 15.16 4.56 -2.62
C ILE A 130 15.18 5.99 -3.15
#